data_AF-A0A401NS72-F1
#
_entry.id   AF-A0A401NS72-F1
#
_cell.length_a   1.000
_cell.length_b   1.000
_cell.length_c   1.000
_cell.angle_alpha   90.00
_cell.angle_beta   90.00
_cell.angle_gamma   90.00
#
_symmetry.space_group_name_H-M   'P 1'
#
loop_
_entity.id
_entity.type
_entity.pdbx_description
1 polymer ?
#
loop_
_entity_poly.entity_id
_entity_poly.type
_entity_poly.pdbx_seq_one_letter_code
_entity_poly.pdbx_strand_id
1 'polypeptide(L)' 'MTRGNQRELARQKNAKKSSEQSKRKRRDDGLSAAARKQRDAEIMQQKQKGTNDSAAPAGDNAGTSN' A
#
# COMPACT_ATOMS: atom_id res chain seq x y z
N MET A 1 4.33 32.87 -19.47
CA MET A 1 2.99 32.30 -19.11
C MET A 1 2.92 30.77 -19.08
N THR A 2 3.85 30.02 -19.69
CA THR A 2 3.74 28.55 -19.88
C THR A 2 4.15 27.65 -18.70
N ARG A 3 4.66 28.19 -17.59
CA ARG A 3 5.06 27.39 -16.39
C ARG A 3 4.22 27.64 -15.13
N GLY A 4 3.45 28.74 -15.09
CA GLY A 4 2.60 29.07 -13.95
C GLY A 4 1.45 28.07 -13.80
N ASN A 5 0.81 27.71 -14.92
CA ASN A 5 -0.27 26.73 -14.96
C ASN A 5 0.20 25.34 -14.48
N GLN A 6 1.34 24.86 -14.98
CA GLN A 6 1.89 23.56 -14.57
C GLN A 6 2.30 23.52 -13.10
N ARG A 7 2.85 24.62 -12.58
CA ARG A 7 3.19 24.73 -11.16
C ARG A 7 1.95 24.69 -10.29
N GLU A 8 0.89 25.38 -10.69
CA GLU A 8 -0.35 25.42 -9.92
C GLU A 8 -1.09 24.07 -9.96
N LEU A 9 -1.11 23.42 -11.12
CA LEU A 9 -1.61 22.06 -11.27
C LEU A 9 -0.84 21.06 -10.39
N ALA A 10 0.49 21.19 -10.30
CA ALA A 10 1.32 20.34 -9.43
C ALA A 10 1.01 20.56 -7.94
N ARG A 11 0.79 21.80 -7.50
CA ARG A 11 0.38 22.10 -6.12
C ARG A 11 -0.97 21.50 -5.79
N GLN A 12 -1.96 21.66 -6.67
CA GLN A 12 -3.29 21.08 -6.49
C GLN A 12 -3.23 19.55 -6.41
N LYS A 13 -2.45 18.91 -7.30
CA LYS A 13 -2.24 17.45 -7.26
C LYS A 13 -1.59 16.99 -5.95
N ASN A 14 -0.59 17.72 -5.47
CA ASN A 14 0.10 17.40 -4.21
C ASN A 14 -0.82 17.58 -2.99
N ALA A 15 -1.59 18.67 -2.95
CA ALA A 15 -2.58 18.91 -1.90
C ALA A 15 -3.65 17.81 -1.88
N LYS A 16 -4.17 17.43 -3.06
CA LYS A 16 -5.13 16.33 -3.21
C LYS A 16 -4.53 14.99 -2.76
N LYS A 17 -3.30 14.67 -3.17
CA LYS A 17 -2.61 13.44 -2.77
C LYS A 17 -2.38 13.37 -1.26
N SER A 18 -1.98 14.48 -0.63
CA SER A 18 -1.79 14.55 0.83
C SER A 18 -3.12 14.39 1.59
N SER A 19 -4.19 15.03 1.12
CA SER A 19 -5.54 14.88 1.67
C SER A 19 -6.04 13.43 1.55
N GLU A 20 -5.91 12.82 0.37
CA GLU A 20 -6.32 11.44 0.13
C GLU A 20 -5.45 10.42 0.87
N GLN A 21 -4.14 10.67 1.03
CA GLN A 21 -3.29 9.84 1.87
C GLN A 21 -3.66 9.94 3.35
N SER A 22 -4.03 11.12 3.82
CA SER A 22 -4.49 11.32 5.20
C SER A 22 -5.81 10.58 5.45
N LYS A 23 -6.73 10.58 4.48
CA LYS A 23 -7.97 9.79 4.52
C LYS A 23 -7.72 8.28 4.40
N ARG A 24 -6.76 7.85 3.56
CA ARG A 24 -6.40 6.44 3.37
C ARG A 24 -5.60 5.84 4.53
N LYS A 25 -4.88 6.65 5.32
CA LYS A 25 -4.13 6.18 6.50
C LYS A 25 -5.05 5.63 7.59
N ARG A 26 -6.34 5.97 7.57
CA ARG A 26 -7.38 5.35 8.38
C ARG A 26 -8.36 4.63 7.47
N ARG A 27 -7.97 3.45 6.96
CA ARG A 27 -8.94 2.34 6.99
C ARG A 27 -9.20 2.00 8.45
N ASP A 28 -9.92 2.89 9.13
CA ASP A 28 -10.52 2.59 10.41
C ASP A 28 -11.73 1.73 10.10
N ASP A 29 -11.48 0.45 9.86
CA ASP A 29 -12.49 -0.59 9.86
C ASP A 29 -13.12 -0.75 11.28
N GLY A 30 -12.91 0.22 12.19
CA GLY A 30 -13.20 0.13 13.62
C GLY A 30 -12.35 -0.91 14.37
N LEU A 31 -11.50 -1.66 13.65
CA LEU A 31 -10.73 -2.77 14.20
C LEU A 31 -9.52 -2.26 14.99
N SER A 32 -9.45 -2.69 16.25
CA SER A 32 -8.27 -2.56 17.11
C SER A 32 -7.01 -3.10 16.41
N ALA A 33 -5.83 -2.57 16.76
CA ALA A 33 -4.54 -3.04 16.24
C ALA A 33 -4.36 -4.57 16.39
N ALA A 34 -4.90 -5.15 17.46
CA ALA A 34 -4.88 -6.59 17.69
C ALA A 34 -5.71 -7.37 16.64
N ALA A 35 -6.91 -6.87 16.33
CA ALA A 35 -7.80 -7.48 15.34
C ALA A 35 -7.25 -7.37 13.92
N ARG A 36 -6.55 -6.26 13.60
CA ARG A 36 -5.82 -6.12 12.33
C ARG A 36 -4.69 -7.16 12.22
N LYS A 37 -3.91 -7.36 13.29
CA LYS A 37 -2.84 -8.36 13.32
C LYS A 37 -3.35 -9.79 13.12
N GLN A 38 -4.49 -10.14 13.73
CA GLN A 38 -5.12 -11.45 13.53
C GLN A 38 -5.60 -11.63 12.09
N ARG A 39 -6.29 -10.64 11.53
CA ARG A 39 -6.75 -10.65 10.13
C ARG A 39 -5.60 -10.80 9.15
N ASP A 40 -4.52 -10.03 9.34
CA ASP A 40 -3.35 -10.10 8.47
C ASP A 40 -2.64 -11.46 8.58
N ALA A 41 -2.56 -12.03 9.79
CA ALA A 41 -2.01 -13.36 10.01
C ALA A 41 -2.83 -14.45 9.33
N GLU A 42 -4.16 -14.36 9.38
CA GLU A 42 -5.08 -15.31 8.74
C GLU A 42 -4.99 -15.23 7.22
N ILE A 43 -4.92 -14.01 6.65
CA ILE A 43 -4.69 -13.81 5.20
C ILE A 43 -3.36 -14.40 4.76
N MET A 44 -2.29 -14.21 5.56
CA MET A 44 -0.98 -14.77 5.27
C MET A 44 -0.99 -16.31 5.33
N GLN A 45 -1.66 -16.91 6.33
CA GLN A 45 -1.79 -18.36 6.44
C GLN A 45 -2.60 -18.95 5.28
N GLN A 46 -3.71 -18.32 4.89
CA GLN A 46 -4.48 -18.74 3.72
C GLN A 46 -3.67 -18.64 2.44
N LYS A 47 -2.89 -17.56 2.28
CA LYS A 47 -2.01 -17.42 1.13
C LYS A 47 -0.91 -18.48 1.12
N GLN A 48 -0.29 -18.77 2.25
CA GLN A 48 0.70 -19.85 2.37
C GLN A 48 0.11 -21.23 2.06
N LYS A 49 -1.10 -21.52 2.57
CA LYS A 49 -1.81 -22.77 2.27
C LYS A 49 -2.15 -22.87 0.78
N GLY A 50 -2.69 -21.79 0.19
CA GLY A 50 -2.99 -21.72 -1.24
C GLY A 50 -1.75 -21.76 -2.15
N THR A 51 -0.60 -21.28 -1.68
CA THR A 51 0.68 -21.42 -2.40
C THR A 51 1.35 -22.77 -2.16
N ASN A 52 1.09 -23.47 -1.05
CA ASN A 52 1.64 -24.81 -0.81
C ASN A 52 0.97 -25.87 -1.69
N ASP A 53 -0.29 -25.69 -2.08
CA ASP A 53 -0.96 -26.49 -3.12
C ASP A 53 -0.55 -26.09 -4.55
N SER A 54 0.28 -25.06 -4.71
CA SER A 54 0.82 -24.55 -5.99
C SER A 54 2.30 -24.24 -5.84
N ALA A 55 3.12 -25.25 -5.59
CA ALA A 55 4.54 -25.04 -5.31
C ALA A 55 5.34 -24.48 -6.51
N ALA A 56 6.08 -23.38 -6.22
CA ALA A 56 7.31 -22.86 -6.86
C ALA A 56 7.19 -21.82 -8.02
N PRO A 57 8.16 -20.88 -8.14
CA PRO A 57 8.68 -19.93 -7.14
C PRO A 57 8.62 -18.47 -7.70
N ALA A 58 8.09 -17.51 -6.94
CA ALA A 58 8.21 -16.10 -7.31
C ALA A 58 9.56 -15.56 -6.82
N GLY A 59 10.56 -15.64 -7.69
CA GLY A 59 11.87 -15.06 -7.50
C GLY A 59 11.87 -13.54 -7.36
N ASP A 60 12.99 -13.08 -6.82
CA ASP A 60 13.71 -11.86 -7.20
C ASP A 60 13.14 -10.48 -6.80
N ASN A 61 13.55 -10.03 -5.60
CA ASN A 61 14.13 -8.68 -5.49
C ASN A 61 15.13 -8.56 -4.33
N ALA A 62 16.23 -9.33 -4.41
CA ALA A 62 17.48 -8.94 -3.76
C ALA A 62 18.23 -8.05 -4.76
N GLY A 63 17.94 -6.75 -4.76
CA GLY A 63 18.50 -5.85 -5.78
C GLY A 63 18.33 -4.38 -5.41
N THR A 64 19.15 -3.89 -4.48
CA THR A 64 19.64 -2.50 -4.52
C THR A 64 20.92 -2.40 -3.70
N SER A 65 22.02 -2.82 -4.33
CA SER A 65 23.36 -2.34 -4.03
C SER A 65 23.88 -1.70 -5.30
N ASN A 66 23.87 -0.37 -5.32
CA ASN A 66 24.91 0.53 -5.84
C ASN A 66 24.52 1.97 -5.52
#